data_AF-A0A1H3U0M2-F1
#
_entry.id   AF-A0A1H3U0M2-F1
#
_cell.length_a   1.000
_cell.length_b   1.000
_cell.length_c   1.000
_cell.angle_alpha   90.00
_cell.angle_beta   90.00
_cell.angle_gamma   90.00
#
_symmetry.space_group_name_H-M   'P 1'
#
loop_
_entity.id
_entity.type
_entity.pdbx_description
1 polymer ?
#
loop_
_entity_poly.entity_id
_entity_poly.type
_entity_poly.pdbx_seq_one_letter_code
_entity_poly.pdbx_strand_id
1 'polypeptide(L)' 'MGLFSAISDWKTARYEKKVAIAKAEGKCPDCNGRGFHTIANEYMYAASYYDCPGCEGSGSYDDWAGLN' A
#
# COMPACT_ATOMS: atom_id res chain seq x y z
N MET A 1 -1.34 -6.78 30.19
CA MET A 1 -1.83 -7.53 29.01
C MET A 1 -3.31 -7.25 28.84
N GLY A 2 -3.66 -6.11 28.25
CA GLY A 2 -5.04 -5.67 28.10
C GLY A 2 -5.61 -6.02 26.74
N LEU A 3 -6.94 -6.01 26.61
CA LEU A 3 -7.66 -6.20 25.35
C LEU A 3 -7.16 -5.26 24.24
N PHE A 4 -6.85 -4.00 24.59
CA PHE A 4 -6.29 -3.03 23.65
C PHE A 4 -4.94 -3.44 23.08
N SER A 5 -4.08 -4.07 23.90
CA SER A 5 -2.78 -4.59 23.47
C SER A 5 -2.96 -5.76 22.49
N ALA A 6 -3.89 -6.68 22.78
CA ALA A 6 -4.15 -7.80 21.88
C ALA A 6 -4.64 -7.34 20.49
N ILE A 7 -5.47 -6.28 20.44
CA ILE A 7 -5.96 -5.71 19.17
C ILE A 7 -4.82 -4.99 18.42
N SER A 8 -3.95 -4.25 19.12
CA SER A 8 -2.79 -3.62 18.48
C SER A 8 -1.83 -4.65 17.90
N ASP A 9 -1.54 -5.71 18.66
CA ASP A 9 -0.61 -6.77 18.24
C ASP A 9 -1.14 -7.51 17.01
N TRP A 10 -2.44 -7.80 16.98
CA TRP A 10 -3.09 -8.39 15.81
C TRP A 10 -3.01 -7.49 14.58
N LYS A 11 -3.22 -6.17 14.74
CA LYS A 11 -3.12 -5.21 13.63
C LYS A 11 -1.70 -5.17 13.08
N THR A 12 -0.70 -5.14 13.94
CA THR A 12 0.72 -5.15 13.55
C THR A 12 1.09 -6.44 12.83
N ALA A 13 0.76 -7.61 13.40
CA ALA A 13 1.05 -8.90 12.78
C ALA A 13 0.38 -9.06 11.40
N ARG A 14 -0.85 -8.54 11.24
CA ARG A 14 -1.54 -8.51 9.95
C ARG A 14 -0.81 -7.63 8.93
N TYR A 15 -0.34 -6.46 9.37
CA TYR A 15 0.41 -5.54 8.51
C TYR A 15 1.73 -6.14 8.05
N GLU A 16 2.52 -6.69 8.97
CA GLU A 16 3.79 -7.38 8.64
C GLU A 16 3.58 -8.51 7.65
N LYS A 17 2.52 -9.32 7.84
CA LYS A 17 2.16 -10.38 6.89
C LYS A 17 1.86 -9.82 5.50
N LYS A 18 1.13 -8.70 5.40
CA LYS A 18 0.83 -8.04 4.12
C LYS A 18 2.12 -7.60 3.43
N VAL A 19 3.03 -6.96 4.15
CA VAL A 19 4.33 -6.50 3.63
C VAL A 19 5.17 -7.69 3.16
N ALA A 20 5.22 -8.78 3.93
CA ALA A 20 5.95 -9.99 3.55
C ALA A 20 5.41 -10.63 2.25
N ILE A 21 4.09 -10.67 2.08
CA ILE A 21 3.47 -11.16 0.83
C ILE A 21 3.81 -10.23 -0.34
N ALA A 22 3.67 -8.91 -0.14
CA ALA A 22 3.98 -7.93 -1.17
C ALA A 22 5.45 -7.99 -1.61
N LYS A 23 6.36 -8.19 -0.65
CA LYS A 23 7.79 -8.44 -0.90
C LYS A 23 8.01 -9.69 -1.74
N ALA A 24 7.37 -10.80 -1.38
CA ALA A 24 7.47 -12.05 -2.13
C ALA A 24 6.95 -11.92 -3.57
N GLU A 25 5.95 -11.05 -3.78
CA GLU A 25 5.41 -10.73 -5.10
C GLU A 25 6.15 -9.61 -5.84
N GLY A 26 7.12 -8.94 -5.20
CA GLY A 26 7.84 -7.80 -5.77
C GLY A 26 6.99 -6.52 -5.94
N LYS A 27 5.87 -6.41 -5.24
CA LYS A 27 4.90 -5.32 -5.41
C LYS A 27 4.89 -4.37 -4.22
N CYS A 28 4.58 -3.11 -4.47
CA CYS A 28 4.31 -2.13 -3.42
C CYS A 28 3.09 -2.58 -2.59
N PRO A 29 3.22 -2.72 -1.26
CA PRO A 29 2.12 -3.12 -0.39
C PRO A 29 1.01 -2.05 -0.30
N ASP A 30 1.29 -0.78 -0.59
CA ASP A 30 0.30 0.29 -0.44
C ASP A 30 -0.69 0.34 -1.61
N CYS A 31 -0.19 0.24 -2.84
CA CYS A 31 -1.03 0.23 -4.05
C CYS A 31 -1.28 -1.19 -4.62
N ASN A 32 -0.71 -2.24 -4.01
CA ASN A 32 -0.69 -3.63 -4.50
C ASN A 32 -0.09 -3.75 -5.91
N GLY A 33 0.98 -3.00 -6.18
CA GLY A 33 1.67 -3.04 -7.47
C GLY A 33 1.06 -2.22 -8.58
N ARG A 34 0.04 -1.40 -8.30
CA ARG A 34 -0.53 -0.50 -9.32
C ARG A 34 0.39 0.64 -9.69
N GLY A 35 1.20 1.14 -8.75
CA GLY A 35 2.01 2.35 -8.92
C GLY A 35 1.19 3.63 -8.77
N PHE A 36 -0.06 3.61 -9.21
CA PHE A 36 -0.93 4.77 -9.24
C PHE A 36 -2.36 4.41 -8.90
N HIS A 37 -3.18 5.44 -8.75
CA HIS A 37 -4.59 5.32 -8.50
C HIS A 37 -5.37 6.23 -9.44
N THR A 38 -6.36 5.64 -10.10
CA THR A 38 -7.32 6.35 -10.92
C THR A 38 -8.56 6.65 -10.08
N ILE A 39 -8.92 7.92 -9.95
CA ILE A 39 -10.22 8.30 -9.41
C ILE A 39 -11.12 8.58 -10.62
N ALA A 40 -12.03 7.65 -10.89
CA ALA A 40 -13.11 7.87 -11.83
C ALA A 40 -14.36 8.26 -11.02
N ASN A 41 -14.89 9.46 -11.29
CA ASN A 41 -16.22 9.85 -10.82
C ASN A 41 -17.03 10.37 -12.02
N GLU A 42 -18.37 10.38 -11.91
CA GLU A 42 -19.24 10.79 -13.03
C GLU A 42 -19.14 12.28 -13.38
N TYR A 43 -18.56 13.08 -12.48
CA TYR A 43 -18.43 14.54 -12.60
C TYR A 43 -17.04 14.99 -13.10
N MET A 44 -16.10 14.07 -13.28
CA MET A 44 -14.73 14.31 -13.70
C MET A 44 -14.62 13.98 -15.18
N TYR A 45 -14.63 15.04 -15.99
CA TYR A 45 -14.48 14.95 -17.44
C TYR A 45 -13.14 14.34 -17.89
N ALA A 46 -12.14 14.29 -17.01
CA ALA A 46 -10.88 13.57 -17.21
C ALA A 46 -10.56 12.74 -15.96
N ALA A 47 -10.18 11.47 -16.15
CA ALA A 47 -9.72 10.63 -15.05
C ALA A 47 -8.48 11.28 -14.42
N SER A 48 -8.57 11.63 -13.13
CA SER A 48 -7.40 12.10 -12.39
C SER A 48 -6.58 10.90 -11.95
N TYR A 49 -5.28 11.02 -12.12
CA TYR A 49 -4.30 10.01 -11.78
C TYR A 49 -3.43 10.57 -10.68
N TYR A 50 -3.29 9.83 -9.59
CA TYR A 50 -2.34 10.17 -8.54
C TYR A 50 -1.39 9.01 -8.32
N ASP A 51 -0.11 9.32 -8.27
CA ASP A 51 0.93 8.34 -7.98
C ASP A 51 0.79 7.86 -6.54
N CYS A 52 1.04 6.57 -6.33
CA CYS A 52 1.08 6.01 -4.99
C CYS A 52 2.27 6.65 -4.24
N PRO A 53 2.03 7.36 -3.13
CA PRO A 53 3.11 8.03 -2.41
C PRO A 53 4.08 7.04 -1.77
N GLY A 54 3.63 5.81 -1.52
CA GLY A 54 4.46 4.77 -0.94
C GLY A 54 5.52 4.24 -1.89
N CYS A 55 5.38 4.39 -3.22
CA CYS A 55 6.36 3.91 -4.21
C CYS A 55 6.59 4.90 -5.36
N GLU A 56 6.23 6.17 -5.16
CA GLU A 56 6.35 7.25 -6.15
C GLU A 56 5.93 6.86 -7.59
N GLY A 57 4.81 6.17 -7.75
CA GLY A 57 4.31 5.82 -9.08
C GLY A 57 4.80 4.48 -9.65
N SER A 58 5.84 3.87 -9.07
CA SER A 58 6.48 2.69 -9.70
C SER A 58 5.70 1.39 -9.52
N GLY A 59 5.05 1.22 -8.38
CA GLY A 59 4.37 -0.02 -7.99
C GLY A 59 5.32 -1.12 -7.51
N SER A 60 6.63 -0.90 -7.43
CA SER A 60 7.58 -1.94 -6.99
C SER A 60 7.70 -1.98 -5.46
N TYR A 61 8.06 -3.16 -4.93
CA TYR A 61 8.40 -3.28 -3.52
C TYR A 61 9.71 -2.55 -3.17
N ASP A 62 10.70 -2.57 -4.07
CA ASP A 62 12.03 -2.01 -3.80
C ASP A 62 11.98 -0.49 -3.65
N ASP A 63 11.23 0.19 -4.52
CA ASP A 63 11.02 1.63 -4.40
C ASP A 63 10.23 1.96 -3.13
N TRP A 64 9.25 1.12 -2.78
CA TRP A 64 8.51 1.28 -1.53
C TRP A 64 9.40 1.13 -0.28
N ALA A 65 10.29 0.15 -0.29
CA ALA A 65 11.25 -0.09 0.79
C ALA A 65 12.37 0.95 0.86
N GLY A 66 12.61 1.71 -0.21
CA GLY A 66 13.54 2.84 -0.21
C GLY A 66 12.98 4.10 0.43
N LEU A 67 11.64 4.21 0.50
CA LEU A 67 10.92 5.40 0.99
C LEU A 67 10.39 5.27 2.43
N ASN A 68 10.36 4.05 2.99
CA ASN A 68 9.82 3.74 4.33
C ASN A 68 10.86 3.03 5.20
#